data_AF-A0A964P7D5-F1
#
_entry.id   AF-A0A964P7D5-F1
#
_cell.length_a   1.000
_cell.length_b   1.000
_cell.length_c   1.000
_cell.angle_alpha   90.00
_cell.angle_beta   90.00
_cell.angle_gamma   90.00
#
_symmetry.space_group_name_H-M   'P 1'
#
loop_
_entity.id
_entity.type
_entity.pdbx_description
1 polymer ?
#
loop_
_entity_poly.entity_id
_entity_poly.type
_entity_poly.pdbx_seq_one_letter_code
_entity_poly.pdbx_strand_id
1 'polypeptide(L)'
;MKRSWVSIAACALLLCVGGMAFGNDKKATFGALETMSADAAKTKLAAWLKEVGKSDAATLQKLDAIWQDNQRTMLDRTADSFALGDAVAAKMMQEARDPQAPAPIVVPTVFQNEKASVFYRANLGLMYARALVNRRVYEEALDTLKLFGAEQCVDPSAYLFHRSVCEHAMQRKADASKTIGRLLGEALQISPDRYKTVATLMLLDMHTWKEKDLGDISRKMDNIERRLDIARGGPETHRQQREVLNRLDELIKKLENSKKPPNPSPGGD
;
A
#
# COMPACT_ATOMS: atom_id res chain seq x y z
N MET A 1 -25.92 -23.62 -69.87
CA MET A 1 -25.24 -24.81 -69.30
C MET A 1 -25.01 -24.56 -67.82
N LYS A 2 -25.43 -25.51 -66.98
CA LYS A 2 -25.56 -25.40 -65.52
C LYS A 2 -24.42 -26.17 -64.83
N ARG A 3 -23.95 -25.59 -63.72
CA ARG A 3 -23.60 -26.18 -62.40
C ARG A 3 -22.73 -27.44 -62.29
N SER A 4 -21.79 -27.39 -61.34
CA SER A 4 -21.61 -28.31 -60.16
C SER A 4 -20.11 -28.41 -59.81
N TRP A 5 -19.54 -28.13 -58.62
CA TRP A 5 -19.70 -28.55 -57.20
C TRP A 5 -18.59 -29.52 -56.74
N VAL A 6 -18.05 -29.25 -55.52
CA VAL A 6 -17.40 -30.14 -54.51
C VAL A 6 -15.87 -30.38 -54.47
N SER A 7 -15.31 -29.90 -53.34
CA SER A 7 -14.25 -30.31 -52.37
C SER A 7 -13.31 -31.52 -52.58
N ILE A 8 -12.06 -31.44 -52.01
CA ILE A 8 -11.49 -32.25 -50.89
C ILE A 8 -9.93 -32.22 -50.81
N ALA A 9 -9.41 -32.14 -49.55
CA ALA A 9 -8.19 -32.73 -48.93
C ALA A 9 -6.75 -32.15 -49.02
N ALA A 10 -6.18 -32.12 -47.79
CA ALA A 10 -4.86 -32.61 -47.34
C ALA A 10 -3.63 -31.71 -47.36
N CYS A 11 -3.07 -31.48 -46.16
CA CYS A 11 -1.66 -31.71 -45.86
C CYS A 11 -1.45 -31.84 -44.34
N ALA A 12 -0.88 -32.98 -43.90
CA ALA A 12 -0.38 -33.23 -42.56
C ALA A 12 1.14 -33.07 -42.57
N LEU A 13 1.73 -32.59 -41.46
CA LEU A 13 3.17 -32.73 -41.23
C LEU A 13 3.48 -32.91 -39.74
N LEU A 14 4.25 -33.96 -39.50
CA LEU A 14 4.72 -34.52 -38.23
C LEU A 14 5.51 -33.53 -37.38
N LEU A 15 5.36 -33.62 -36.05
CA LEU A 15 6.35 -33.14 -35.09
C LEU A 15 6.61 -34.18 -34.00
N CYS A 16 7.90 -34.40 -33.78
CA CYS A 16 8.52 -35.47 -33.03
C CYS A 16 8.27 -35.44 -31.52
N VAL A 17 8.34 -36.65 -30.95
CA VAL A 17 8.44 -36.95 -29.53
C VAL A 17 9.73 -36.39 -28.95
N GLY A 18 9.62 -35.61 -27.88
CA GLY A 18 10.72 -35.17 -27.02
C GLY A 18 10.17 -34.82 -25.65
N GLY A 19 10.27 -35.74 -24.69
CA GLY A 19 9.80 -35.55 -23.33
C GLY A 19 10.67 -34.55 -22.57
N MET A 20 10.05 -33.48 -22.08
CA MET A 20 10.46 -32.81 -20.84
C MET A 20 9.19 -32.58 -20.03
N ALA A 21 9.18 -33.15 -18.83
CA ALA A 21 8.16 -32.90 -17.83
C ALA A 21 8.27 -31.43 -17.39
N PHE A 22 7.42 -30.57 -17.94
CA PHE A 22 7.18 -29.25 -17.36
C PHE A 22 6.42 -29.44 -16.06
N GLY A 23 7.05 -28.99 -14.97
CA GLY A 23 6.42 -28.85 -13.66
C GLY A 23 5.13 -28.05 -13.79
N ASN A 24 4.22 -28.34 -12.87
CA ASN A 24 2.84 -27.85 -12.82
C ASN A 24 2.75 -26.32 -13.02
N ASP A 25 2.63 -25.87 -14.28
CA ASP A 25 2.39 -24.49 -14.63
C ASP A 25 1.00 -24.10 -14.10
N LYS A 26 0.98 -23.48 -12.92
CA LYS A 26 -0.17 -22.67 -12.52
C LYS A 26 -0.29 -21.59 -13.59
N LYS A 27 -1.34 -21.69 -14.41
CA LYS A 27 -1.72 -20.64 -15.36
C LYS A 27 -1.76 -19.32 -14.60
N ALA A 28 -0.80 -18.43 -14.88
CA ALA A 28 -0.83 -17.06 -14.39
C ALA A 28 -2.18 -16.47 -14.82
N THR A 29 -3.04 -16.22 -13.85
CA THR A 29 -4.32 -15.56 -14.12
C THR A 29 -3.99 -14.10 -14.35
N PHE A 30 -4.31 -13.58 -15.53
CA PHE A 30 -4.08 -12.18 -15.86
C PHE A 30 -4.78 -11.31 -14.81
N GLY A 31 -4.00 -10.58 -14.01
CA GLY A 31 -4.48 -9.77 -12.89
C GLY A 31 -4.29 -10.34 -11.48
N ALA A 32 -3.73 -11.55 -11.29
CA ALA A 32 -3.37 -12.04 -9.95
C ALA A 32 -1.96 -11.58 -9.56
N LEU A 33 -1.81 -11.00 -8.37
CA LEU A 33 -0.51 -10.68 -7.80
C LEU A 33 0.10 -11.92 -7.15
N GLU A 34 1.36 -12.18 -7.46
CA GLU A 34 2.12 -13.28 -6.88
C GLU A 34 3.16 -12.77 -5.88
N THR A 35 3.30 -13.45 -4.75
CA THR A 35 4.41 -13.22 -3.83
C THR A 35 5.66 -13.85 -4.39
N MET A 36 6.79 -13.14 -4.28
CA MET A 36 8.09 -13.71 -4.58
C MET A 36 8.34 -14.92 -3.66
N SER A 37 8.86 -16.02 -4.22
CA SER A 37 9.25 -17.17 -3.40
C SER A 37 10.41 -16.80 -2.46
N ALA A 38 10.50 -17.49 -1.32
CA ALA A 38 11.54 -17.22 -0.35
C ALA A 38 12.95 -17.39 -0.95
N ASP A 39 13.16 -18.44 -1.75
CA ASP A 39 14.45 -18.68 -2.42
C ASP A 39 14.79 -17.59 -3.43
N ALA A 40 13.80 -17.11 -4.19
CA ALA A 40 14.01 -16.01 -5.15
C ALA A 40 14.35 -14.70 -4.43
N ALA A 41 13.67 -14.39 -3.33
CA ALA A 41 13.94 -13.20 -2.53
C ALA A 41 15.32 -13.26 -1.88
N LYS A 42 15.71 -14.40 -1.28
CA LYS A 42 17.05 -14.64 -0.75
C LYS A 42 18.13 -14.48 -1.81
N THR A 43 17.90 -15.02 -3.01
CA THR A 43 18.83 -14.91 -4.15
C THR A 43 19.04 -13.46 -4.57
N LYS A 44 17.95 -12.68 -4.69
CA LYS A 44 18.03 -11.25 -5.00
C LYS A 44 18.76 -10.46 -3.91
N LEU A 45 18.57 -10.82 -2.65
CA LEU A 45 19.26 -10.19 -1.52
C LEU A 45 20.76 -10.52 -1.50
N ALA A 46 21.15 -11.76 -1.77
CA ALA A 46 22.54 -12.13 -1.90
C ALA A 46 23.23 -11.37 -3.06
N ALA A 47 22.52 -11.21 -4.18
CA ALA A 47 22.99 -10.40 -5.31
C ALA A 47 23.15 -8.92 -4.91
N TRP A 48 22.15 -8.33 -4.25
CA TRP A 48 22.24 -6.96 -3.74
C TRP A 48 23.37 -6.77 -2.73
N LEU A 49 23.56 -7.71 -1.78
CA LEU A 49 24.66 -7.68 -0.82
C LEU A 49 26.02 -7.66 -1.53
N LYS A 50 26.17 -8.42 -2.63
CA LYS A 50 27.36 -8.38 -3.47
C LYS A 50 27.53 -7.03 -4.16
N GLU A 51 26.47 -6.43 -4.67
CA GLU A 51 26.50 -5.09 -5.29
C GLU A 51 26.99 -4.01 -4.32
N VAL A 52 26.59 -4.08 -3.04
CA VAL A 52 27.02 -3.13 -2.00
C VAL A 52 28.32 -3.52 -1.30
N GLY A 53 29.04 -4.53 -1.80
CA GLY A 53 30.35 -4.96 -1.28
C GLY A 53 30.29 -5.71 0.06
N LYS A 54 29.15 -6.32 0.39
CA LYS A 54 28.85 -7.02 1.65
C LYS A 54 28.61 -8.51 1.42
N SER A 55 29.50 -9.15 0.67
CA SER A 55 29.43 -10.57 0.31
C SER A 55 30.52 -11.42 0.98
N ASP A 56 31.04 -11.00 2.13
CA ASP A 56 31.97 -11.81 2.92
C ASP A 56 31.25 -13.03 3.51
N ALA A 57 32.02 -14.09 3.82
CA ALA A 57 31.48 -15.35 4.29
C ALA A 57 30.63 -15.21 5.58
N ALA A 58 31.00 -14.29 6.48
CA ALA A 58 30.26 -14.07 7.72
C ALA A 58 28.91 -13.38 7.45
N THR A 59 28.86 -12.42 6.52
CA THR A 59 27.61 -11.78 6.09
C THR A 59 26.68 -12.77 5.39
N LEU A 60 27.21 -13.62 4.51
CA LEU A 60 26.41 -14.66 3.84
C LEU A 60 25.88 -15.71 4.82
N GLN A 61 26.67 -16.11 5.81
CA GLN A 61 26.20 -17.01 6.88
C GLN A 61 25.07 -16.39 7.71
N LYS A 62 25.13 -15.09 8.01
CA LYS A 62 24.03 -14.37 8.67
C LYS A 62 22.78 -14.30 7.81
N LEU A 63 22.94 -14.04 6.50
CA LEU A 63 21.84 -14.10 5.55
C LEU A 63 21.20 -15.50 5.59
N ASP A 64 22.00 -16.57 5.52
CA ASP A 64 21.46 -17.93 5.60
C ASP A 64 20.65 -18.16 6.88
N ALA A 65 21.17 -17.75 8.03
CA ALA A 65 20.48 -17.87 9.30
C ALA A 65 19.13 -17.12 9.34
N ILE A 66 19.07 -15.88 8.83
CA ILE A 66 17.82 -15.10 8.73
C ILE A 66 16.77 -15.85 7.92
N TRP A 67 17.17 -16.49 6.83
CA TRP A 67 16.25 -17.12 5.89
C TRP A 67 15.84 -18.54 6.31
N GLN A 68 16.55 -19.16 7.26
CA GLN A 68 16.12 -20.39 7.94
C GLN A 68 15.02 -20.14 8.99
N ASP A 69 14.89 -18.91 9.49
CA ASP A 69 13.83 -18.54 10.44
C ASP A 69 12.47 -18.40 9.73
N ASN A 70 11.77 -19.53 9.62
CA ASN A 70 10.45 -19.58 9.00
C ASN A 70 9.33 -18.98 9.85
N GLN A 71 9.59 -18.58 11.11
CA GLN A 71 8.60 -17.91 11.96
C GLN A 71 8.44 -16.43 11.57
N ARG A 72 9.47 -15.83 10.97
CA ARG A 72 9.40 -14.44 10.51
C ARG A 72 8.71 -14.31 9.17
N THR A 73 8.01 -13.18 8.99
CA THR A 73 7.41 -12.84 7.70
C THR A 73 8.48 -12.58 6.64
N MET A 74 8.09 -12.66 5.37
CA MET A 74 9.02 -12.40 4.26
C MET A 74 9.58 -10.98 4.28
N LEU A 75 8.74 -10.01 4.63
CA LEU A 75 9.14 -8.62 4.75
C LEU A 75 10.14 -8.41 5.90
N ASP A 76 9.95 -9.10 7.04
CA ASP A 76 10.87 -8.98 8.18
C ASP A 76 12.23 -9.59 7.87
N ARG A 77 12.27 -10.78 7.25
CA ARG A 77 13.53 -11.40 6.78
C ARG A 77 14.26 -10.52 5.77
N THR A 78 13.52 -9.88 4.88
CA THR A 78 14.07 -8.92 3.90
C THR A 78 14.65 -7.69 4.59
N ALA A 79 13.97 -7.15 5.60
CA ALA A 79 14.45 -6.02 6.40
C ALA A 79 15.76 -6.34 7.13
N ASP A 80 15.81 -7.50 7.79
CA ASP A 80 17.00 -7.95 8.52
C ASP A 80 18.18 -8.17 7.57
N SER A 81 17.91 -8.63 6.34
CA SER A 81 18.92 -8.82 5.30
C SER A 81 19.51 -7.49 4.80
N PHE A 82 18.67 -6.47 4.59
CA PHE A 82 19.16 -5.14 4.22
C PHE A 82 20.01 -4.49 5.31
N ALA A 83 19.69 -4.73 6.58
CA ALA A 83 20.45 -4.23 7.71
C ALA A 83 21.89 -4.78 7.76
N LEU A 84 22.18 -5.92 7.11
CA LEU A 84 23.55 -6.44 6.95
C LEU A 84 24.37 -5.60 5.97
N GLY A 85 23.72 -5.01 4.96
CA GLY A 85 24.38 -4.34 3.85
C GLY A 85 24.51 -2.82 4.00
N ASP A 86 23.54 -2.19 4.67
CA ASP A 86 23.43 -0.73 4.77
C ASP A 86 23.09 -0.30 6.20
N ALA A 87 24.11 0.20 6.92
CA ALA A 87 23.96 0.67 8.30
C ALA A 87 23.11 1.96 8.40
N VAL A 88 23.08 2.79 7.36
CA VAL A 88 22.28 4.01 7.34
C VAL A 88 20.80 3.63 7.22
N ALA A 89 20.48 2.69 6.34
CA ALA A 89 19.13 2.15 6.23
C ALA A 89 18.69 1.41 7.49
N ALA A 90 19.59 0.64 8.13
CA ALA A 90 19.31 0.00 9.41
C ALA A 90 18.93 1.03 10.48
N LYS A 91 19.70 2.11 10.62
CA LYS A 91 19.41 3.20 11.56
C LYS A 91 18.09 3.91 11.23
N MET A 92 17.86 4.25 9.97
CA MET A 92 16.60 4.83 9.51
C MET A 92 15.40 3.95 9.89
N MET A 93 15.51 2.64 9.70
CA MET A 93 14.45 1.70 10.05
C MET A 93 14.23 1.58 11.56
N GLN A 94 15.28 1.71 12.38
CA GLN A 94 15.17 1.79 13.84
C GLN A 94 14.40 3.04 14.25
N GLU A 95 14.79 4.22 13.74
CA GLU A 95 14.10 5.49 14.01
C GLU A 95 12.64 5.47 13.52
N ALA A 96 12.37 4.84 12.38
CA ALA A 96 11.01 4.69 11.86
C ALA A 96 10.13 3.82 12.78
N ARG A 97 10.71 2.83 13.46
CA ARG A 97 9.99 1.90 14.36
C ARG A 97 9.87 2.44 15.78
N ASP A 98 10.75 3.35 16.19
CA ASP A 98 10.75 3.92 17.54
C ASP A 98 9.52 4.82 17.77
N PRO A 99 8.62 4.47 18.72
CA PRO A 99 7.45 5.31 19.04
C PRO A 99 7.83 6.69 19.58
N GLN A 100 9.02 6.85 20.18
CA GLN A 100 9.49 8.09 20.77
C GLN A 100 10.32 8.95 19.80
N ALA A 101 10.72 8.39 18.66
CA ALA A 101 11.40 9.18 17.64
C ALA A 101 10.46 10.27 17.10
N PRO A 102 10.98 11.43 16.65
CA PRO A 102 10.19 12.40 15.93
C PRO A 102 9.57 11.79 14.65
N ALA A 103 8.36 12.22 14.29
CA ALA A 103 7.79 11.83 13.01
C ALA A 103 8.59 12.49 11.87
N PRO A 104 9.02 11.74 10.84
CA PRO A 104 9.77 12.31 9.71
C PRO A 104 8.91 13.33 8.97
N ILE A 105 9.45 14.48 8.58
CA ILE A 105 8.69 15.54 7.88
C ILE A 105 8.91 15.55 6.36
N VAL A 106 9.83 14.71 5.89
CA VAL A 106 10.18 14.55 4.48
C VAL A 106 10.47 13.09 4.20
N VAL A 107 10.16 12.66 2.98
CA VAL A 107 10.53 11.31 2.51
C VAL A 107 12.06 11.23 2.38
N PRO A 108 12.71 10.24 3.03
CA PRO A 108 14.14 10.04 2.91
C PRO A 108 14.61 9.92 1.45
N THR A 109 15.72 10.60 1.11
CA THR A 109 16.25 10.65 -0.26
C THR A 109 16.74 9.30 -0.78
N VAL A 110 17.00 8.32 0.10
CA VAL A 110 17.39 6.95 -0.29
C VAL A 110 16.38 6.32 -1.26
N PHE A 111 15.10 6.67 -1.14
CA PHE A 111 14.04 6.12 -1.99
C PHE A 111 14.07 6.66 -3.43
N GLN A 112 14.72 7.80 -3.64
CA GLN A 112 14.85 8.48 -4.93
C GLN A 112 16.23 8.25 -5.57
N ASN A 113 17.15 7.54 -4.90
CA ASN A 113 18.48 7.27 -5.44
C ASN A 113 18.42 6.23 -6.57
N GLU A 114 18.34 6.68 -7.81
CA GLU A 114 18.25 5.80 -8.99
C GLU A 114 19.45 4.87 -9.18
N LYS A 115 20.61 5.18 -8.55
CA LYS A 115 21.77 4.28 -8.57
C LYS A 115 21.55 3.00 -7.76
N ALA A 116 20.65 3.04 -6.78
CA ALA A 116 20.28 1.86 -6.01
C ALA A 116 19.19 1.07 -6.72
N SER A 117 19.28 -0.26 -6.65
CA SER A 117 18.32 -1.15 -7.31
C SER A 117 16.89 -0.86 -6.86
N VAL A 118 15.92 -0.97 -7.79
CA VAL A 118 14.50 -0.81 -7.48
C VAL A 118 14.06 -1.82 -6.41
N PHE A 119 14.60 -3.03 -6.46
CA PHE A 119 14.35 -4.07 -5.46
C PHE A 119 14.70 -3.59 -4.05
N TYR A 120 15.86 -2.96 -3.86
CA TYR A 120 16.25 -2.40 -2.57
C TYR A 120 15.30 -1.28 -2.15
N ARG A 121 15.11 -0.27 -3.01
CA ARG A 121 14.35 0.93 -2.68
C ARG A 121 12.87 0.66 -2.40
N ALA A 122 12.23 -0.18 -3.20
CA ALA A 122 10.81 -0.52 -3.05
C ALA A 122 10.55 -1.29 -1.75
N ASN A 123 11.41 -2.28 -1.43
CA ASN A 123 11.23 -3.08 -0.23
C ASN A 123 11.60 -2.33 1.05
N LEU A 124 12.67 -1.53 1.03
CA LEU A 124 12.99 -0.62 2.13
C LEU A 124 11.85 0.40 2.33
N GLY A 125 11.29 0.92 1.23
CA GLY A 125 10.14 1.84 1.27
C GLY A 125 8.89 1.21 1.87
N LEU A 126 8.58 -0.04 1.52
CA LEU A 126 7.48 -0.80 2.11
C LEU A 126 7.66 -1.01 3.61
N MET A 127 8.84 -1.43 4.04
CA MET A 127 9.17 -1.61 5.45
C MET A 127 9.05 -0.30 6.23
N TYR A 128 9.58 0.79 5.67
CA TYR A 128 9.53 2.13 6.23
C TYR A 128 8.08 2.60 6.39
N ALA A 129 7.29 2.48 5.34
CA ALA A 129 5.87 2.83 5.37
C ALA A 129 5.09 2.00 6.39
N ARG A 130 5.34 0.68 6.50
CA ARG A 130 4.72 -0.17 7.54
C ARG A 130 5.03 0.35 8.95
N ALA A 131 6.27 0.72 9.23
CA ALA A 131 6.66 1.26 10.53
C ALA A 131 5.96 2.60 10.84
N LEU A 132 5.89 3.48 9.85
CA LEU A 132 5.22 4.78 9.96
C LEU A 132 3.70 4.67 10.11
N VAL A 133 3.05 3.75 9.40
CA VAL A 133 1.61 3.44 9.52
C VAL A 133 1.27 3.05 10.96
N ASN A 134 2.09 2.20 11.58
CA ASN A 134 1.89 1.79 12.98
C ASN A 134 2.02 2.95 13.97
N ARG A 135 2.68 4.04 13.58
CA ARG A 135 2.82 5.29 14.35
C ARG A 135 1.84 6.38 13.92
N ARG A 136 0.86 6.06 13.07
CA ARG A 136 -0.10 7.01 12.48
C ARG A 136 0.57 8.14 11.66
N VAL A 137 1.77 7.92 11.12
CA VAL A 137 2.50 8.85 10.25
C VAL A 137 2.14 8.55 8.79
N TYR A 138 0.93 8.92 8.38
CA TYR A 138 0.35 8.47 7.11
C TYR A 138 0.83 9.26 5.88
N GLU A 139 1.16 10.54 6.03
CA GLU A 139 1.57 11.38 4.91
C GLU A 139 2.86 10.84 4.25
N GLU A 140 3.94 10.71 5.01
CA GLU A 140 5.24 10.27 4.51
C GLU A 140 5.23 8.77 4.18
N ALA A 141 4.45 7.97 4.90
CA ALA A 141 4.23 6.57 4.55
C ALA A 141 3.61 6.44 3.16
N LEU A 142 2.55 7.21 2.87
CA LEU A 142 1.89 7.18 1.56
C LEU A 142 2.78 7.76 0.47
N ASP A 143 3.44 8.88 0.72
CA ASP A 143 4.34 9.49 -0.26
C ASP A 143 5.50 8.55 -0.60
N THR A 144 6.03 7.82 0.38
CA THR A 144 7.03 6.75 0.13
C THR A 144 6.45 5.62 -0.72
N LEU A 145 5.26 5.12 -0.38
CA LEU A 145 4.62 4.02 -1.12
C LEU A 145 4.27 4.41 -2.56
N LYS A 146 3.91 5.68 -2.81
CA LYS A 146 3.57 6.19 -4.14
C LYS A 146 4.76 6.22 -5.11
N LEU A 147 6.00 6.11 -4.62
CA LEU A 147 7.20 6.01 -5.46
C LEU A 147 7.34 4.65 -6.15
N PHE A 148 6.64 3.61 -5.68
CA PHE A 148 6.80 2.24 -6.13
C PHE A 148 5.45 1.57 -6.45
N GLY A 149 5.50 0.47 -7.20
CA GLY A 149 4.37 -0.43 -7.44
C GLY A 149 4.36 -1.63 -6.50
N ALA A 150 3.20 -2.25 -6.34
CA ALA A 150 3.04 -3.45 -5.51
C ALA A 150 3.89 -4.62 -6.03
N GLU A 151 4.03 -4.71 -7.34
CA GLU A 151 4.76 -5.73 -8.10
C GLU A 151 6.28 -5.66 -7.88
N GLN A 152 6.77 -4.51 -7.41
CA GLN A 152 8.19 -4.27 -7.13
C GLN A 152 8.59 -4.74 -5.72
N CYS A 153 7.62 -5.08 -4.88
CA CYS A 153 7.82 -5.51 -3.50
C CYS A 153 7.82 -7.04 -3.38
N VAL A 154 8.55 -7.57 -2.39
CA VAL A 154 8.52 -9.00 -2.04
C VAL A 154 7.17 -9.44 -1.48
N ASP A 155 6.43 -8.49 -0.89
CA ASP A 155 5.10 -8.70 -0.32
C ASP A 155 4.11 -7.66 -0.89
N PRO A 156 3.53 -7.92 -2.08
CA PRO A 156 2.54 -7.04 -2.71
C PRO A 156 1.27 -6.87 -1.86
N SER A 157 0.90 -7.88 -1.06
CA SER A 157 -0.27 -7.80 -0.18
C SER A 157 -0.05 -6.79 0.94
N ALA A 158 1.09 -6.85 1.63
CA ALA A 158 1.44 -5.86 2.65
C ALA A 158 1.54 -4.45 2.06
N TYR A 159 2.07 -4.31 0.83
CA TYR A 159 2.09 -3.02 0.13
C TYR A 159 0.69 -2.43 -0.04
N LEU A 160 -0.24 -3.19 -0.64
CA LEU A 160 -1.59 -2.71 -0.89
C LEU A 160 -2.36 -2.46 0.41
N PHE A 161 -2.15 -3.31 1.42
CA PHE A 161 -2.74 -3.13 2.74
C PHE A 161 -2.28 -1.81 3.38
N HIS A 162 -0.97 -1.59 3.57
CA HIS A 162 -0.48 -0.38 4.21
C HIS A 162 -0.79 0.89 3.41
N ARG A 163 -0.78 0.80 2.08
CA ARG A 163 -1.20 1.90 1.21
C ARG A 163 -2.68 2.26 1.42
N SER A 164 -3.56 1.25 1.43
CA SER A 164 -5.00 1.48 1.66
C SER A 164 -5.30 2.07 3.03
N VAL A 165 -4.57 1.66 4.08
CA VAL A 165 -4.70 2.25 5.43
C VAL A 165 -4.34 3.74 5.41
N CYS A 166 -3.26 4.12 4.73
CA CYS A 166 -2.88 5.53 4.61
C CYS A 166 -3.93 6.34 3.83
N GLU A 167 -4.38 5.81 2.69
CA GLU A 167 -5.37 6.46 1.83
C GLU A 167 -6.73 6.60 2.53
N HIS A 168 -7.17 5.58 3.27
CA HIS A 168 -8.39 5.62 4.09
C HIS A 168 -8.28 6.65 5.22
N ALA A 169 -7.21 6.61 6.03
CA ALA A 169 -7.02 7.55 7.12
C ALA A 169 -6.96 9.01 6.66
N MET A 170 -6.36 9.27 5.49
CA MET A 170 -6.30 10.60 4.88
C MET A 170 -7.53 10.94 4.02
N GLN A 171 -8.61 10.15 4.12
CA GLN A 171 -9.89 10.38 3.43
C GLN A 171 -9.77 10.47 1.90
N ARG A 172 -8.77 9.81 1.30
CA ARG A 172 -8.58 9.73 -0.15
C ARG A 172 -9.47 8.64 -0.73
N LYS A 173 -10.80 8.81 -0.65
CA LYS A 173 -11.80 7.77 -0.97
C LYS A 173 -11.55 7.08 -2.32
N ALA A 174 -11.31 7.85 -3.38
CA ALA A 174 -11.07 7.28 -4.72
C ALA A 174 -9.78 6.43 -4.79
N ASP A 175 -8.67 6.94 -4.24
CA ASP A 175 -7.40 6.20 -4.18
C ASP A 175 -7.57 4.93 -3.33
N ALA A 176 -8.17 5.05 -2.14
CA ALA A 176 -8.39 3.97 -1.19
C ALA A 176 -9.28 2.86 -1.80
N SER A 177 -10.40 3.22 -2.44
CA SER A 177 -11.27 2.25 -3.13
C SER A 177 -10.52 1.49 -4.22
N LYS A 178 -9.67 2.16 -5.00
CA LYS A 178 -8.84 1.52 -6.02
C LYS A 178 -7.85 0.55 -5.37
N THR A 179 -7.10 0.98 -4.37
CA THR A 179 -6.08 0.15 -3.70
C THR A 179 -6.71 -1.06 -2.99
N ILE A 180 -7.84 -0.86 -2.30
CA ILE A 180 -8.58 -1.96 -1.65
C ILE A 180 -9.14 -2.93 -2.69
N GLY A 181 -9.66 -2.43 -3.81
CA GLY A 181 -10.11 -3.27 -4.92
C GLY A 181 -9.00 -4.17 -5.46
N ARG A 182 -7.77 -3.64 -5.59
CA ARG A 182 -6.60 -4.45 -5.94
C ARG A 182 -6.24 -5.47 -4.86
N LEU A 183 -6.32 -5.10 -3.58
CA LEU A 183 -6.02 -6.03 -2.47
C LEU A 183 -7.03 -7.19 -2.41
N LEU A 184 -8.31 -6.91 -2.55
CA LEU A 184 -9.40 -7.88 -2.47
C LEU A 184 -9.69 -8.60 -3.79
N GLY A 185 -9.11 -8.14 -4.90
CA GLY A 185 -9.19 -8.79 -6.21
C GLY A 185 -7.89 -9.48 -6.57
N GLU A 186 -6.85 -8.69 -6.88
CA GLU A 186 -5.57 -9.15 -7.42
C GLU A 186 -4.72 -9.91 -6.39
N ALA A 187 -4.65 -9.41 -5.15
CA ALA A 187 -3.83 -10.00 -4.09
C ALA A 187 -4.61 -10.93 -3.14
N LEU A 188 -5.88 -11.24 -3.44
CA LEU A 188 -6.77 -11.93 -2.49
C LEU A 188 -6.20 -13.26 -1.99
N GLN A 189 -5.61 -14.04 -2.90
CA GLN A 189 -5.12 -15.39 -2.61
C GLN A 189 -3.86 -15.40 -1.74
N ILE A 190 -3.01 -14.37 -1.87
CA ILE A 190 -1.76 -14.24 -1.12
C ILE A 190 -1.93 -13.44 0.18
N SER A 191 -3.10 -12.81 0.37
CA SER A 191 -3.31 -11.89 1.48
C SER A 191 -3.69 -12.60 2.77
N PRO A 192 -3.01 -12.29 3.90
CA PRO A 192 -3.43 -12.74 5.22
C PRO A 192 -4.87 -12.32 5.55
N ASP A 193 -5.59 -13.16 6.30
CA ASP A 193 -7.00 -12.92 6.67
C ASP A 193 -7.23 -11.57 7.33
N ARG A 194 -6.34 -11.16 8.24
CA ARG A 194 -6.40 -9.85 8.90
C ARG A 194 -6.42 -8.68 7.90
N TYR A 195 -5.67 -8.76 6.81
CA TYR A 195 -5.64 -7.68 5.81
C TYR A 195 -6.94 -7.65 5.02
N LYS A 196 -7.47 -8.82 4.65
CA LYS A 196 -8.76 -8.95 3.96
C LYS A 196 -9.91 -8.41 4.80
N THR A 197 -9.97 -8.79 6.08
CA THR A 197 -11.00 -8.32 7.01
C THR A 197 -10.95 -6.81 7.18
N VAL A 198 -9.78 -6.24 7.52
CA VAL A 198 -9.65 -4.79 7.71
C VAL A 198 -9.92 -4.03 6.41
N ALA A 199 -9.45 -4.50 5.27
CA ALA A 199 -9.74 -3.89 3.97
C ALA A 199 -11.23 -3.90 3.61
N THR A 200 -11.93 -4.99 3.94
CA THR A 200 -13.38 -5.10 3.75
C THR A 200 -14.11 -4.11 4.65
N LEU A 201 -13.71 -4.00 5.92
CA LEU A 201 -14.28 -3.03 6.86
C LEU A 201 -14.04 -1.58 6.42
N MET A 202 -12.83 -1.25 5.94
CA MET A 202 -12.54 0.08 5.37
C MET A 202 -13.43 0.38 4.15
N LEU A 203 -13.67 -0.60 3.28
CA LEU A 203 -14.55 -0.43 2.12
C LEU A 203 -16.01 -0.18 2.54
N LEU A 204 -16.52 -0.97 3.48
CA LEU A 204 -17.87 -0.82 4.02
C LEU A 204 -18.05 0.52 4.75
N ASP A 205 -17.06 0.92 5.55
CA ASP A 205 -17.04 2.24 6.20
C ASP A 205 -17.12 3.36 5.15
N MET A 206 -16.26 3.32 4.12
CA MET A 206 -16.24 4.31 3.04
C MET A 206 -17.55 4.41 2.25
N HIS A 207 -18.34 3.33 2.18
CA HIS A 207 -19.67 3.39 1.55
C HIS A 207 -20.64 4.31 2.31
N THR A 208 -20.45 4.48 3.62
CA THR A 208 -21.29 5.36 4.44
C THR A 208 -20.86 6.83 4.37
N TRP A 209 -19.65 7.11 3.88
CA TRP A 209 -19.10 8.47 3.86
C TRP A 209 -19.90 9.39 2.95
N LYS A 210 -20.39 10.46 3.54
CA LYS A 210 -20.98 11.62 2.86
C LYS A 210 -20.10 12.82 3.10
N GLU A 211 -20.10 13.74 2.15
CA GLU A 211 -19.41 15.02 2.30
C GLU A 211 -20.28 15.98 3.12
N LYS A 212 -19.63 16.84 3.90
CA LYS A 212 -20.26 17.94 4.66
C LYS A 212 -21.33 17.49 5.67
N ASP A 213 -21.25 16.26 6.16
CA ASP A 213 -22.03 15.79 7.30
C ASP A 213 -21.19 15.76 8.59
N LEU A 214 -21.82 15.41 9.71
CA LEU A 214 -21.11 15.28 11.00
C LEU A 214 -20.06 14.18 10.96
N GLY A 215 -20.26 13.11 10.18
CA GLY A 215 -19.25 12.06 10.00
C GLY A 215 -17.99 12.58 9.33
N ASP A 216 -18.14 13.45 8.32
CA ASP A 216 -17.04 14.12 7.64
C ASP A 216 -16.24 15.04 8.55
N ILE A 217 -16.95 15.76 9.42
CA ILE A 217 -16.33 16.60 10.45
C ILE A 217 -15.57 15.72 11.46
N SER A 218 -16.18 14.63 11.93
CA SER A 218 -15.52 13.68 12.85
C SER A 218 -14.22 13.14 12.27
N ARG A 219 -14.25 12.64 11.02
CA ARG A 219 -13.03 12.12 10.38
C ARG A 219 -11.95 13.20 10.22
N LYS A 220 -12.32 14.47 9.99
CA LYS A 220 -11.36 15.58 9.93
C LYS A 220 -10.77 15.89 11.30
N MET A 221 -11.59 15.86 12.35
CA MET A 221 -11.11 16.00 13.73
C MET A 221 -10.14 14.87 14.11
N ASP A 222 -10.42 13.62 13.74
CA ASP A 222 -9.51 12.49 13.98
C ASP A 222 -8.15 12.71 13.29
N ASN A 223 -8.16 13.31 12.09
CA ASN A 223 -6.92 13.68 11.39
C ASN A 223 -6.16 14.81 12.08
N ILE A 224 -6.86 15.79 12.66
CA ILE A 224 -6.25 16.86 13.44
C ILE A 224 -5.63 16.30 14.72
N GLU A 225 -6.36 15.47 15.46
CA GLU A 225 -5.89 14.78 16.67
C GLU A 225 -4.60 14.03 16.36
N ARG A 226 -4.63 13.15 15.36
CA ARG A 226 -3.46 12.39 14.91
C ARG A 226 -2.26 13.29 14.63
N ARG A 227 -2.47 14.40 13.91
CA ARG A 227 -1.38 15.34 13.59
C ARG A 227 -0.81 15.98 14.86
N LEU A 228 -1.64 16.30 15.83
CA LEU A 228 -1.19 16.83 17.13
C LEU A 228 -0.42 15.76 17.94
N ASP A 229 -0.87 14.50 17.94
CA ASP A 229 -0.19 13.38 18.61
C ASP A 229 1.24 13.19 18.11
N ILE A 230 1.47 13.36 16.80
CA ILE A 230 2.80 13.24 16.19
C ILE A 230 3.56 14.58 16.16
N ALA A 231 3.19 15.52 17.05
CA ALA A 231 3.79 16.85 17.20
C ALA A 231 3.77 17.73 15.93
N ARG A 232 2.85 17.47 14.99
CA ARG A 232 2.65 18.28 13.78
C ARG A 232 1.56 19.32 13.99
N GLY A 233 1.84 20.27 14.86
CA GLY A 233 1.12 21.54 14.87
C GLY A 233 1.40 22.38 13.61
N GLY A 234 1.02 23.64 13.65
CA GLY A 234 1.40 24.63 12.65
C GLY A 234 0.36 24.88 11.55
N PRO A 235 0.76 25.56 10.45
CA PRO A 235 -0.18 26.18 9.52
C PRO A 235 -1.18 25.20 8.89
N GLU A 236 -0.73 24.00 8.53
CA GLU A 236 -1.59 22.99 7.92
C GLU A 236 -2.62 22.45 8.91
N THR A 237 -2.23 22.17 10.16
CA THR A 237 -3.15 21.71 11.20
C THR A 237 -4.16 22.81 11.57
N HIS A 238 -3.71 24.07 11.66
CA HIS A 238 -4.61 25.21 11.85
C HIS A 238 -5.58 25.41 10.68
N ARG A 239 -5.14 25.14 9.45
CA ARG A 239 -6.00 25.19 8.26
C ARG A 239 -7.12 24.15 8.36
N GLN A 240 -6.81 22.91 8.75
CA GLN A 240 -7.80 21.86 8.95
C GLN A 240 -8.78 22.19 10.09
N GLN A 241 -8.28 22.73 11.21
CA GLN A 241 -9.13 23.20 12.32
C GLN A 241 -10.12 24.29 11.88
N ARG A 242 -9.66 25.29 11.10
CA ARG A 242 -10.55 26.31 10.52
C ARG A 242 -11.58 25.71 9.58
N GLU A 243 -11.20 24.71 8.77
CA GLU A 243 -12.13 24.02 7.89
C GLU A 243 -13.25 23.32 8.69
N VAL A 244 -12.92 22.70 9.83
CA VAL A 244 -13.91 22.10 10.74
C VAL A 244 -14.86 23.15 11.29
N LEU A 245 -14.35 24.28 11.80
CA LEU A 245 -15.18 25.37 12.32
C LEU A 245 -16.16 25.89 11.25
N ASN A 246 -15.66 26.17 10.04
CA ASN A 246 -16.50 26.66 8.95
C ASN A 246 -17.61 25.67 8.58
N ARG A 247 -17.32 24.37 8.58
CA ARG A 247 -18.32 23.33 8.28
C ARG A 247 -19.37 23.20 9.37
N LEU A 248 -18.98 23.34 10.64
CA LEU A 248 -19.93 23.37 11.76
C LEU A 248 -20.85 24.59 11.66
N ASP A 249 -20.30 25.76 11.34
CA ASP A 249 -21.10 26.98 11.13
C ASP A 249 -22.09 26.84 9.97
N GLU A 250 -21.68 26.21 8.86
CA GLU A 250 -22.58 25.91 7.74
C GLU A 250 -23.73 24.99 8.15
N LEU A 251 -23.46 23.98 8.98
CA LEU A 251 -24.50 23.06 9.49
C LEU A 251 -25.45 23.77 10.45
N ILE A 252 -24.95 24.62 11.34
CA ILE A 252 -25.76 25.43 12.26
C ILE A 252 -26.71 26.31 11.45
N LYS A 253 -26.20 27.06 10.47
CA LYS A 253 -27.02 27.92 9.60
C LYS A 253 -28.10 27.13 8.85
N LYS A 254 -27.79 25.93 8.35
CA LYS A 254 -28.78 25.04 7.69
C LYS A 254 -29.89 24.60 8.65
N LEU A 255 -29.53 24.26 9.88
CA LEU A 255 -30.49 23.83 10.91
C LEU A 255 -31.36 25.00 11.39
N GLU A 256 -30.79 26.19 11.56
CA GLU A 256 -31.52 27.41 11.91
C GLU A 256 -32.52 27.79 10.83
N ASN A 257 -32.11 27.76 9.55
CA ASN A 257 -33.00 28.05 8.43
C ASN A 257 -34.14 27.03 8.32
N SER A 258 -33.89 25.75 8.61
CA SER A 258 -34.91 24.70 8.60
C SER A 258 -35.95 24.81 9.73
N LYS A 259 -35.64 25.55 10.80
CA LYS A 259 -36.52 25.73 11.97
C LYS A 259 -37.36 27.01 11.92
N LYS A 260 -37.19 27.86 10.90
CA LYS A 260 -37.94 29.11 10.78
C LYS A 260 -39.39 28.82 10.31
N PRO A 261 -40.44 29.30 11.01
CA PRO A 261 -41.82 29.08 10.59
C PRO A 261 -42.09 29.76 9.23
N PRO A 262 -43.05 29.27 8.43
CA PRO A 262 -43.43 29.93 7.19
C PRO A 262 -43.89 31.35 7.51
N ASN A 263 -43.39 32.35 6.76
CA ASN A 263 -43.86 33.72 6.87
C ASN A 263 -45.38 33.74 6.69
N PRO A 264 -46.15 34.41 7.58
CA PRO A 264 -47.57 34.61 7.34
C PRO A 264 -47.75 35.39 6.03
N SER A 265 -48.54 34.83 5.10
CA SER A 265 -48.96 35.55 3.89
C SER A 265 -49.62 36.87 4.31
N PRO A 266 -49.41 37.98 3.57
CA PRO A 266 -50.15 39.20 3.82
C PRO A 266 -51.64 38.89 3.61
N GLY A 267 -52.43 38.99 4.67
CA GLY A 267 -53.88 38.94 4.56
C GLY A 267 -54.34 40.03 3.61
N GLY A 268 -55.03 39.64 2.54
CA GLY A 268 -55.73 40.57 1.67
C GLY A 268 -57.01 41.02 2.35
N ASP A 269 -57.14 42.33 2.50
CA ASP A 269 -58.37 43.05 2.83
C ASP A 269 -59.42 42.93 1.70
#